data_AF-A0A0G0JUJ5-F1
#
_entry.id   AF-A0A0G0JUJ5-F1
#
_cell.length_a   1.000
_cell.length_b   1.000
_cell.length_c   1.000
_cell.angle_alpha   90.00
_cell.angle_beta   90.00
_cell.angle_gamma   90.00
#
_symmetry.space_group_name_H-M   'P 1'
#
loop_
_entity.id
_entity.type
_entity.pdbx_description
1 polymer ?
#
loop_
_entity_poly.entity_id
_entity_poly.type
_entity_poly.pdbx_seq_one_letter_code
_entity_poly.pdbx_strand_id
1 'polypeptide(L)'
;MQNLTKQTLEIYWQHIKKYPKAIILAIFGVTIASITNVLSPLFFKNFFDVLSQHLPSNTNDYFILVQILIIIAIIEFIGWAAWRITDFSASFFQSHIIRDLSDTCFAYLHKHSTTFFHNNFVGSLTKRVNRFTRAFESLSDRFIYNILQMVLNIAGITMVLFFKDWRMGLGLTVWIVIFMAINWWFVNFKLPYDIERSKADTATTGVLADTITNQINVKLFGGYEREKKRYSKTTEKLRYLRQLTWYMGSTFFAVQGLLTLVLEIGLLFLGLYFWKLGKFTVGDFVLIQSYTIIVLLRLWDVGRIIQHIYEDLSEAREMTEIFLTEYEITDPLNAKKLKVTNGQIEFNDVSFYYHSTRPILKNFNLNIKPLEKVALVGPSGAGKSTIVKLLLRLHDLSEGEIKIDGQPINKVTLNSLWNTVSLVPQDPILFHRSLADNISYGHP
;
A
#
# COMPACT_ATOMS: atom_id res chain seq x y z
N MET A 1 6.66 15.35 -5.17
CA MET A 1 5.76 14.18 -5.36
C MET A 1 6.47 12.94 -5.92
N GLN A 2 7.34 13.04 -6.94
CA GLN A 2 8.03 11.87 -7.51
C GLN A 2 9.08 11.23 -6.58
N ASN A 3 9.78 12.02 -5.76
CA ASN A 3 10.88 11.53 -4.91
C ASN A 3 10.44 10.48 -3.86
N LEU A 4 9.35 10.76 -3.13
CA LEU A 4 8.80 9.84 -2.12
C LEU A 4 8.35 8.49 -2.72
N THR A 5 7.79 8.50 -3.93
CA THR A 5 7.34 7.27 -4.59
C THR A 5 8.52 6.36 -4.91
N LYS A 6 9.61 6.95 -5.39
CA LYS A 6 10.85 6.22 -5.65
C LYS A 6 11.39 5.59 -4.37
N GLN A 7 11.42 6.34 -3.27
CA GLN A 7 11.87 5.84 -1.97
C GLN A 7 10.98 4.73 -1.42
N THR A 8 9.65 4.84 -1.56
CA THR A 8 8.72 3.75 -1.20
C THR A 8 9.06 2.46 -1.95
N LEU A 9 9.24 2.55 -3.27
CA LEU A 9 9.60 1.40 -4.10
C LEU A 9 10.98 0.84 -3.77
N GLU A 10 11.95 1.69 -3.44
CA GLU A 10 13.28 1.28 -2.99
C GLU A 10 13.23 0.49 -1.68
N ILE A 11 12.43 0.95 -0.70
CA ILE A 11 12.21 0.22 0.55
C ILE A 11 11.58 -1.15 0.25
N TYR A 12 10.49 -1.20 -0.51
CA TYR A 12 9.89 -2.48 -0.92
C TYR A 12 10.90 -3.39 -1.62
N TRP A 13 11.70 -2.84 -2.54
CA TRP A 13 12.72 -3.61 -3.26
C TRP A 13 13.76 -4.26 -2.34
N GLN A 14 14.17 -3.58 -1.26
CA GLN A 14 15.09 -4.14 -0.27
C GLN A 14 14.55 -5.40 0.42
N HIS A 15 13.23 -5.51 0.54
CA HIS A 15 12.56 -6.70 1.07
C HIS A 15 12.27 -7.75 -0.01
N ILE A 16 11.83 -7.32 -1.20
CA ILE A 16 11.58 -8.19 -2.36
C ILE A 16 12.82 -9.01 -2.73
N LYS A 17 14.01 -8.39 -2.76
CA LYS A 17 15.26 -9.05 -3.16
C LYS A 17 15.69 -10.21 -2.24
N LYS A 18 15.09 -10.36 -1.06
CA LYS A 18 15.34 -11.49 -0.14
C LYS A 18 14.68 -12.80 -0.62
N TYR A 19 13.65 -12.72 -1.47
CA TYR A 19 12.85 -13.87 -1.90
C TYR A 19 12.86 -14.09 -3.42
N PRO A 20 14.02 -14.05 -4.12
CA PRO A 20 14.06 -14.02 -5.58
C PRO A 20 13.48 -15.30 -6.21
N LYS A 21 13.71 -16.47 -5.62
CA LYS A 21 13.25 -17.76 -6.16
C LYS A 21 11.72 -17.84 -6.24
N ALA A 22 11.03 -17.42 -5.18
CA ALA A 22 9.56 -17.47 -5.13
C ALA A 22 8.94 -16.46 -6.11
N ILE A 23 9.53 -15.26 -6.24
CA ILE A 23 9.08 -14.26 -7.21
C ILE A 23 9.29 -14.75 -8.65
N ILE A 24 10.45 -15.32 -8.96
CA ILE A 24 10.73 -15.89 -10.28
C ILE A 24 9.74 -17.01 -10.59
N LEU A 25 9.46 -17.89 -9.63
CA LEU A 25 8.50 -18.98 -9.79
C LEU A 25 7.08 -18.45 -10.04
N ALA A 26 6.67 -17.38 -9.37
CA ALA A 26 5.39 -16.72 -9.60
C ALA A 26 5.31 -16.09 -11.01
N ILE A 27 6.33 -15.33 -11.43
CA ILE A 27 6.39 -14.73 -12.76
C ILE A 27 6.39 -15.81 -13.85
N PHE A 28 7.13 -16.89 -13.64
CA PHE A 28 7.17 -18.03 -14.55
C PHE A 28 5.80 -18.71 -14.67
N GLY A 29 5.11 -18.93 -13.55
CA GLY A 29 3.75 -19.47 -13.52
C GLY A 29 2.75 -18.60 -14.30
N VAL A 30 2.72 -17.28 -14.05
CA VAL A 30 1.87 -16.35 -14.80
C VAL A 30 2.20 -16.37 -16.29
N THR A 31 3.47 -16.48 -16.63
CA THR A 31 3.92 -16.51 -18.03
C THR A 31 3.40 -17.76 -18.74
N ILE A 32 3.57 -18.94 -18.15
CA ILE A 32 3.01 -20.19 -18.70
C ILE A 32 1.50 -20.10 -18.81
N ALA A 33 0.82 -19.66 -17.75
CA ALA A 33 -0.64 -19.56 -17.75
C ALA A 33 -1.18 -18.57 -18.80
N SER A 34 -0.43 -17.51 -19.08
CA SER A 34 -0.77 -16.55 -20.15
C SER A 34 -0.54 -17.16 -21.53
N ILE A 35 0.56 -17.89 -21.72
CA ILE A 35 0.84 -18.61 -22.97
C ILE A 35 -0.26 -19.64 -23.25
N THR A 36 -0.67 -20.45 -22.26
CA THR A 36 -1.75 -21.43 -22.45
C THR A 36 -3.07 -20.77 -22.81
N ASN A 37 -3.37 -19.60 -22.23
CA ASN A 37 -4.57 -18.81 -22.55
C ASN A 37 -4.55 -18.31 -24.02
N VAL A 38 -3.39 -17.92 -24.53
CA VAL A 38 -3.23 -17.53 -25.94
C VAL A 38 -3.29 -18.75 -26.87
N LEU A 39 -2.76 -19.90 -26.46
CA LEU A 39 -2.71 -21.11 -27.27
C LEU A 39 -4.06 -21.83 -27.39
N SER A 40 -4.85 -21.88 -26.32
CA SER A 40 -6.11 -22.65 -26.27
C SER A 40 -7.08 -22.31 -27.42
N PRO A 41 -7.34 -21.02 -27.75
CA PRO A 41 -8.18 -20.65 -28.90
C PRO A 41 -7.71 -21.16 -30.27
N LEU A 42 -6.40 -21.37 -30.47
CA LEU A 42 -5.87 -21.95 -31.72
C LEU A 42 -6.31 -23.40 -31.90
N PHE A 43 -6.37 -24.17 -30.82
CA PHE A 43 -6.86 -25.54 -30.85
C PHE A 43 -8.38 -25.60 -30.95
N PHE A 44 -9.10 -24.67 -30.30
CA PHE A 44 -10.55 -24.53 -30.53
C PHE A 44 -10.86 -24.21 -32.00
N LYS A 45 -10.09 -23.33 -32.63
CA LYS A 45 -10.20 -23.10 -34.08
C LYS A 45 -10.09 -24.42 -34.85
N ASN A 46 -9.03 -25.20 -34.63
CA ASN A 46 -8.81 -26.45 -35.36
C ASN A 46 -9.96 -27.44 -35.14
N PHE A 47 -10.48 -27.51 -33.92
CA PHE A 47 -11.65 -28.33 -33.59
C PHE A 47 -12.87 -27.95 -34.43
N PHE A 48 -13.21 -26.65 -34.48
CA PHE A 48 -14.36 -26.17 -35.25
C PHE A 48 -14.16 -26.27 -36.76
N ASP A 49 -12.92 -26.15 -37.25
CA ASP A 49 -12.61 -26.38 -38.67
C ASP A 49 -12.92 -27.81 -39.09
N VAL A 50 -12.44 -28.81 -38.34
CA VAL A 50 -12.72 -30.24 -38.60
C VAL A 50 -14.22 -30.52 -38.51
N LEU A 51 -14.88 -30.00 -37.47
CA LEU A 51 -16.32 -30.18 -37.24
C LEU A 51 -17.18 -29.59 -38.38
N SER A 52 -16.76 -28.48 -38.97
CA SER A 52 -17.53 -27.80 -40.03
C SER A 52 -17.37 -28.42 -41.42
N GLN A 53 -16.29 -29.16 -41.66
CA GLN A 53 -15.95 -29.69 -42.99
C GLN A 53 -16.35 -31.15 -43.21
N HIS A 54 -16.59 -31.93 -42.16
CA HIS A 54 -16.77 -33.39 -42.26
C HIS A 54 -18.14 -33.85 -41.75
N LEU A 55 -18.78 -34.77 -42.48
CA LEU A 55 -20.04 -35.40 -42.08
C LEU A 55 -19.82 -36.39 -40.92
N PRO A 56 -20.79 -36.58 -40.01
CA PRO A 56 -20.66 -37.42 -38.80
C PRO A 56 -20.37 -38.91 -39.02
N SER A 57 -20.36 -39.38 -40.28
CA SER A 57 -20.30 -40.79 -40.65
C SER A 57 -18.88 -41.37 -40.80
N ASN A 58 -17.84 -40.57 -40.59
CA ASN A 58 -16.44 -41.00 -40.75
C ASN A 58 -15.75 -41.18 -39.38
N THR A 59 -15.40 -42.42 -39.04
CA THR A 59 -14.83 -42.80 -37.73
C THR A 59 -13.49 -42.10 -37.42
N ASN A 60 -12.73 -41.72 -38.46
CA ASN A 60 -11.45 -41.03 -38.31
C ASN A 60 -11.61 -39.58 -37.84
N ASP A 61 -12.66 -38.89 -38.26
CA ASP A 61 -12.88 -37.47 -37.91
C ASP A 61 -13.28 -37.33 -36.43
N TYR A 62 -14.07 -38.28 -35.93
CA TYR A 62 -14.35 -38.40 -34.49
C TYR A 62 -13.06 -38.54 -33.66
N PHE A 63 -12.14 -39.41 -34.11
CA PHE A 63 -10.87 -39.62 -33.40
C PHE A 63 -9.99 -38.36 -33.38
N ILE A 64 -9.91 -37.62 -34.49
CA ILE A 64 -9.19 -36.34 -34.57
C ILE A 64 -9.80 -35.31 -33.60
N LEU A 65 -11.13 -35.18 -33.58
CA LEU A 65 -11.82 -34.25 -32.67
C LEU A 65 -11.54 -34.59 -31.20
N VAL A 66 -11.56 -35.87 -30.83
CA VAL A 66 -11.22 -36.33 -29.47
C VAL A 66 -9.76 -36.00 -29.14
N GLN A 67 -8.83 -36.21 -30.07
CA GLN A 67 -7.42 -35.83 -29.86
C GLN A 67 -7.26 -34.32 -29.62
N ILE A 68 -7.93 -33.48 -30.39
CA ILE A 68 -7.89 -32.02 -30.20
C ILE A 68 -8.45 -31.65 -28.81
N LEU A 69 -9.55 -32.26 -28.39
CA LEU A 69 -10.12 -32.04 -27.06
C LEU A 69 -9.18 -32.46 -25.92
N ILE A 70 -8.48 -33.58 -26.07
CA ILE A 70 -7.46 -34.02 -25.10
C ILE A 70 -6.32 -33.00 -25.03
N ILE A 71 -5.85 -32.49 -26.17
CA ILE A 71 -4.81 -31.45 -26.20
C ILE A 71 -5.29 -30.17 -25.51
N ILE A 72 -6.52 -29.72 -25.79
CA ILE A 72 -7.12 -28.56 -25.11
C ILE A 72 -7.17 -28.81 -23.60
N ALA A 73 -7.67 -29.97 -23.16
CA ALA A 73 -7.73 -30.31 -21.74
C ALA A 73 -6.35 -30.29 -21.06
N ILE A 74 -5.31 -30.78 -21.74
CA ILE A 74 -3.93 -30.73 -21.25
C ILE A 74 -3.43 -29.28 -21.15
N ILE A 75 -3.68 -28.44 -22.17
CA ILE A 75 -3.29 -27.02 -22.16
C ILE A 75 -3.96 -26.26 -21.02
N GLU A 76 -5.27 -26.46 -20.85
CA GLU A 76 -6.04 -25.84 -19.76
C GLU A 76 -5.57 -26.35 -18.39
N PHE A 77 -5.26 -27.65 -18.26
CA PHE A 77 -4.69 -28.20 -17.03
C PHE A 77 -3.31 -27.61 -16.72
N ILE A 78 -2.43 -27.45 -17.70
CA ILE A 78 -1.13 -26.80 -17.54
C ILE A 78 -1.32 -25.35 -17.10
N GLY A 79 -2.25 -24.62 -17.72
CA GLY A 79 -2.58 -23.23 -17.34
C GLY A 79 -3.09 -23.14 -15.90
N TRP A 80 -4.00 -24.03 -15.52
CA TRP A 80 -4.50 -24.14 -14.14
C TRP A 80 -3.37 -24.45 -13.14
N ALA A 81 -2.52 -25.42 -13.45
CA ALA A 81 -1.40 -25.80 -12.59
C ALA A 81 -0.38 -24.66 -12.45
N ALA A 82 -0.11 -23.92 -13.54
CA ALA A 82 0.76 -22.74 -13.52
C ALA A 82 0.20 -21.59 -12.67
N TRP A 83 -1.13 -21.41 -12.65
CA TRP A 83 -1.79 -20.52 -11.69
C TRP A 83 -1.63 -21.00 -10.25
N ARG A 84 -1.77 -22.31 -9.96
CA ARG A 84 -1.52 -22.82 -8.60
C ARG A 84 -0.09 -22.53 -8.15
N ILE A 85 0.90 -22.74 -9.03
CA ILE A 85 2.31 -22.41 -8.75
C ILE A 85 2.45 -20.91 -8.43
N THR A 86 1.80 -20.04 -9.21
CA THR A 86 1.79 -18.60 -8.98
C THR A 86 1.21 -18.27 -7.61
N ASP A 87 0.02 -18.76 -7.30
CA ASP A 87 -0.72 -18.44 -6.08
C ASP A 87 0.05 -18.89 -4.82
N PHE A 88 0.59 -20.11 -4.81
CA PHE A 88 1.36 -20.60 -3.67
C PHE A 88 2.69 -19.85 -3.51
N SER A 89 3.35 -19.52 -4.62
CA SER A 89 4.59 -18.73 -4.60
C SER A 89 4.34 -17.31 -4.11
N ALA A 90 3.28 -16.66 -4.61
CA ALA A 90 2.83 -15.34 -4.21
C ALA A 90 2.48 -15.29 -2.72
N SER A 91 1.63 -16.21 -2.26
CA SER A 91 1.27 -16.34 -0.85
C SER A 91 2.50 -16.50 0.04
N PHE A 92 3.48 -17.31 -0.40
CA PHE A 92 4.73 -17.49 0.33
C PHE A 92 5.53 -16.19 0.41
N PHE A 93 5.89 -15.56 -0.72
CA PHE A 93 6.78 -14.41 -0.68
C PHE A 93 6.08 -13.15 -0.12
N GLN A 94 4.80 -12.93 -0.42
CA GLN A 94 4.05 -11.76 0.04
C GLN A 94 3.90 -11.77 1.56
N SER A 95 3.50 -12.90 2.16
CA SER A 95 3.35 -13.02 3.62
C SER A 95 4.67 -12.75 4.36
N HIS A 96 5.79 -13.27 3.85
CA HIS A 96 7.10 -13.02 4.42
C HIS A 96 7.53 -11.54 4.31
N ILE A 97 7.31 -10.93 3.15
CA ILE A 97 7.65 -9.51 2.96
C ILE A 97 6.77 -8.61 3.81
N ILE A 98 5.47 -8.88 3.92
CA ILE A 98 4.53 -8.14 4.78
C ILE A 98 4.98 -8.20 6.25
N ARG A 99 5.40 -9.38 6.73
CA ARG A 99 6.01 -9.54 8.06
C ARG A 99 7.28 -8.70 8.19
N ASP A 100 8.24 -8.87 7.29
CA ASP A 100 9.52 -8.16 7.32
C ASP A 100 9.36 -6.62 7.26
N LEU A 101 8.40 -6.13 6.47
CA LEU A 101 8.04 -4.71 6.40
C LEU A 101 7.42 -4.24 7.71
N SER A 102 6.54 -5.05 8.32
CA SER A 102 5.94 -4.76 9.63
C SER A 102 7.00 -4.67 10.72
N ASP A 103 7.93 -5.63 10.77
CA ASP A 103 9.04 -5.66 11.72
C ASP A 103 9.96 -4.44 11.54
N THR A 104 10.21 -4.05 10.29
CA THR A 104 11.02 -2.87 9.97
C THR A 104 10.33 -1.58 10.40
N CYS A 105 9.03 -1.44 10.14
CA CYS A 105 8.25 -0.30 10.62
C CYS A 105 8.25 -0.23 12.15
N PHE A 106 8.05 -1.37 12.83
CA PHE A 106 8.07 -1.47 14.28
C PHE A 106 9.43 -1.04 14.85
N ALA A 107 10.52 -1.64 14.35
CA ALA A 107 11.87 -1.33 14.81
C ALA A 107 12.27 0.13 14.54
N TYR A 108 11.81 0.70 13.43
CA TYR A 108 12.08 2.09 13.07
C TYR A 108 11.33 3.07 13.98
N LEU A 109 10.03 2.85 14.21
CA LEU A 109 9.22 3.72 15.08
C LEU A 109 9.78 3.79 16.50
N HIS A 110 10.24 2.66 17.06
CA HIS A 110 10.78 2.61 18.43
C HIS A 110 12.12 3.33 18.61
N LYS A 111 12.78 3.76 17.53
CA LYS A 111 14.00 4.57 17.60
C LYS A 111 13.73 6.07 17.70
N HIS A 112 12.50 6.52 17.49
CA HIS A 112 12.15 7.93 17.65
C HIS A 112 12.05 8.35 19.13
N SER A 113 12.24 9.64 19.37
CA SER A 113 12.17 10.27 20.69
C SER A 113 10.73 10.29 21.23
N THR A 114 10.61 10.56 22.54
CA THR A 114 9.29 10.79 23.16
C THR A 114 8.56 12.00 22.57
N THR A 115 9.27 13.03 22.11
CA THR A 115 8.70 14.19 21.41
C THR A 115 7.91 13.76 20.18
N PHE A 116 8.49 12.85 19.37
CA PHE A 116 7.82 12.33 18.18
C PHE A 116 6.48 11.68 18.53
N PHE A 117 6.44 10.85 19.58
CA PHE A 117 5.20 10.20 20.03
C PHE A 117 4.21 11.14 20.70
N HIS A 118 4.66 12.24 21.32
CA HIS A 118 3.78 13.28 21.83
C HIS A 118 3.13 14.11 20.70
N ASN A 119 3.84 14.30 19.60
CA ASN A 119 3.37 15.06 18.44
C ASN A 119 2.57 14.22 17.43
N ASN A 120 2.58 12.89 17.57
CA ASN A 120 1.89 11.97 16.67
C ASN A 120 0.91 11.08 17.43
N PHE A 121 -0.36 11.09 17.03
CA PHE A 121 -1.35 10.17 17.59
C PHE A 121 -0.96 8.71 17.29
N VAL A 122 -0.85 7.88 18.33
CA VAL A 122 -0.51 6.45 18.21
C VAL A 122 -1.41 5.72 17.22
N GLY A 123 -2.73 5.97 17.27
CA GLY A 123 -3.68 5.38 16.32
C GLY A 123 -3.41 5.76 14.85
N SER A 124 -2.89 6.97 14.60
CA SER A 124 -2.47 7.40 13.27
C SER A 124 -1.21 6.65 12.81
N LEU A 125 -0.21 6.52 13.69
CA LEU A 125 1.01 5.76 13.39
C LEU A 125 0.70 4.29 13.08
N THR A 126 -0.13 3.63 13.89
CA THR A 126 -0.57 2.25 13.64
C THR A 126 -1.29 2.12 12.29
N LYS A 127 -2.13 3.10 11.92
CA LYS A 127 -2.80 3.11 10.62
C LYS A 127 -1.82 3.26 9.47
N ARG A 128 -0.80 4.12 9.59
CA ARG A 128 0.25 4.30 8.58
C ARG A 128 1.05 3.02 8.36
N VAL A 129 1.43 2.32 9.42
CA VAL A 129 2.11 1.00 9.32
C VAL A 129 1.23 -0.01 8.57
N ASN A 130 -0.03 -0.17 8.97
CA ASN A 130 -0.94 -1.12 8.33
C ASN A 130 -1.24 -0.77 6.86
N ARG A 131 -1.37 0.52 6.54
CA ARG A 131 -1.53 0.99 5.16
C ARG A 131 -0.30 0.70 4.31
N PHE A 132 0.89 0.94 4.85
CA PHE A 132 2.15 0.70 4.16
C PHE A 132 2.35 -0.78 3.79
N THR A 133 1.98 -1.70 4.67
CA THR A 133 2.11 -3.14 4.41
C THR A 133 1.02 -3.66 3.47
N ARG A 134 -0.23 -3.19 3.62
CA ARG A 134 -1.33 -3.52 2.69
C ARG A 134 -1.13 -2.96 1.29
N ALA A 135 -0.55 -1.76 1.18
CA ALA A 135 -0.22 -1.18 -0.12
C ALA A 135 0.78 -2.06 -0.88
N PHE A 136 1.77 -2.65 -0.19
CA PHE A 136 2.67 -3.62 -0.81
C PHE A 136 1.92 -4.84 -1.35
N GLU A 137 1.04 -5.43 -0.55
CA GLU A 137 0.20 -6.57 -0.93
C GLU A 137 -0.62 -6.24 -2.19
N SER A 138 -1.37 -5.14 -2.16
CA SER A 138 -2.21 -4.72 -3.28
C SER A 138 -1.41 -4.43 -4.56
N LEU A 139 -0.27 -3.74 -4.45
CA LEU A 139 0.61 -3.47 -5.58
C LEU A 139 1.19 -4.75 -6.18
N SER A 140 1.59 -5.69 -5.33
CA SER A 140 2.11 -7.00 -5.74
C SER A 140 1.06 -7.80 -6.48
N ASP A 141 -0.17 -7.85 -5.95
CA ASP A 141 -1.29 -8.54 -6.59
C ASP A 141 -1.63 -7.94 -7.96
N ARG A 142 -1.75 -6.60 -8.04
CA ARG A 142 -2.03 -5.91 -9.29
C ARG A 142 -0.95 -6.16 -10.34
N PHE A 143 0.31 -6.21 -9.91
CA PHE A 143 1.41 -6.50 -10.82
C PHE A 143 1.32 -7.92 -11.39
N ILE A 144 1.13 -8.93 -10.53
CA ILE A 144 1.12 -10.35 -10.91
C ILE A 144 -0.15 -10.73 -11.66
N TYR A 145 -1.32 -10.45 -11.10
CA TYR A 145 -2.59 -10.96 -11.58
C TYR A 145 -3.27 -10.07 -12.62
N ASN A 146 -2.86 -8.80 -12.74
CA ASN A 146 -3.46 -7.89 -13.72
C ASN A 146 -2.46 -7.43 -14.78
N ILE A 147 -1.41 -6.68 -14.40
CA ILE A 147 -0.53 -6.02 -15.36
C ILE A 147 0.26 -7.04 -16.18
N LEU A 148 0.96 -7.96 -15.51
CA LEU A 148 1.80 -8.95 -16.18
C LEU A 148 0.96 -9.84 -17.11
N GLN A 149 -0.15 -10.37 -16.59
CA GLN A 149 -1.07 -11.19 -17.38
C GLN A 149 -1.67 -10.41 -18.57
N MET A 150 -2.06 -9.15 -18.37
CA MET A 150 -2.61 -8.32 -19.44
C MET A 150 -1.59 -8.09 -20.56
N VAL A 151 -0.37 -7.68 -20.21
CA VAL A 151 0.69 -7.41 -21.19
C VAL A 151 1.01 -8.66 -22.00
N LEU A 152 1.17 -9.81 -21.34
CA LEU A 152 1.48 -11.08 -22.00
C LEU A 152 0.36 -11.55 -22.94
N ASN A 153 -0.90 -11.50 -22.50
CA ASN A 153 -2.03 -11.89 -23.33
C ASN A 153 -2.22 -10.94 -24.52
N ILE A 154 -2.15 -9.62 -24.30
CA ILE A 154 -2.28 -8.65 -25.40
C ILE A 154 -1.16 -8.83 -26.41
N ALA A 155 0.10 -8.95 -25.96
CA ALA A 155 1.23 -9.17 -26.84
C ALA A 155 1.11 -10.48 -27.63
N GLY A 156 0.75 -11.58 -26.95
CA GLY A 156 0.58 -12.90 -27.57
C GLY A 156 -0.55 -12.93 -28.59
N ILE A 157 -1.74 -12.44 -28.23
CA ILE A 157 -2.91 -12.38 -29.12
C ILE A 157 -2.61 -11.51 -30.35
N THR A 158 -2.04 -10.32 -30.13
CA THR A 158 -1.68 -9.40 -31.20
C THR A 158 -0.68 -10.06 -32.15
N MET A 159 0.35 -10.72 -31.61
CA MET A 159 1.33 -11.46 -32.40
C MET A 159 0.70 -12.58 -33.23
N VAL A 160 -0.17 -13.40 -32.63
CA VAL A 160 -0.87 -14.47 -33.36
C VAL A 160 -1.73 -13.91 -34.49
N LEU A 161 -2.46 -12.81 -34.26
CA LEU A 161 -3.27 -12.17 -35.30
C LEU A 161 -2.40 -11.57 -36.41
N PHE A 162 -1.24 -10.97 -36.10
CA PHE A 162 -0.31 -10.49 -37.12
C PHE A 162 0.23 -11.61 -38.01
N PHE A 163 0.54 -12.78 -37.42
CA PHE A 163 0.97 -13.96 -38.18
C PHE A 163 -0.16 -14.53 -39.05
N LYS A 164 -1.41 -14.43 -38.61
CA LYS A 164 -2.58 -14.87 -39.39
C LYS A 164 -2.88 -13.92 -40.55
N ASP A 165 -3.00 -12.63 -40.29
CA ASP A 165 -3.05 -11.56 -41.30
C ASP A 165 -2.69 -10.22 -40.66
N TRP A 166 -1.72 -9.50 -41.24
CA TRP A 166 -1.23 -8.25 -40.68
C TRP A 166 -2.31 -7.17 -40.49
N ARG A 167 -3.40 -7.20 -41.27
CA ARG A 167 -4.50 -6.24 -41.16
C ARG A 167 -5.34 -6.48 -39.91
N MET A 168 -5.47 -7.73 -39.47
CA MET A 168 -6.14 -8.06 -38.21
C MET A 168 -5.30 -7.64 -37.01
N GLY A 169 -4.02 -7.99 -37.02
CA GLY A 169 -3.07 -7.55 -35.99
C GLY A 169 -3.01 -6.01 -35.89
N LEU A 170 -2.96 -5.33 -37.02
CA LEU A 170 -2.98 -3.86 -37.07
C LEU A 170 -4.32 -3.29 -36.58
N GLY A 171 -5.45 -3.86 -36.99
CA GLY A 171 -6.78 -3.42 -36.55
C GLY A 171 -6.95 -3.51 -35.03
N LEU A 172 -6.55 -4.63 -34.44
CA LEU A 172 -6.54 -4.79 -32.98
C LEU A 172 -5.57 -3.80 -32.32
N THR A 173 -4.36 -3.65 -32.84
CA THR A 173 -3.35 -2.72 -32.29
C THR A 173 -3.84 -1.27 -32.28
N VAL A 174 -4.41 -0.80 -33.40
CA VAL A 174 -4.99 0.54 -33.52
C VAL A 174 -6.10 0.73 -32.50
N TRP A 175 -6.99 -0.25 -32.36
CA TRP A 175 -8.05 -0.19 -31.35
C TRP A 175 -7.50 -0.14 -29.93
N ILE A 176 -6.50 -0.96 -29.58
CA ILE A 176 -5.87 -0.95 -28.25
C ILE A 176 -5.26 0.43 -27.97
N VAL A 177 -4.55 1.02 -28.93
CA VAL A 177 -3.95 2.36 -28.79
C VAL A 177 -5.03 3.42 -28.56
N ILE A 178 -6.12 3.41 -29.34
CA ILE A 178 -7.26 4.33 -29.16
C ILE A 178 -7.92 4.13 -27.80
N PHE A 179 -8.18 2.87 -27.41
CA PHE A 179 -8.78 2.51 -26.13
C PHE A 179 -7.93 3.01 -24.96
N MET A 180 -6.61 2.78 -25.00
CA MET A 180 -5.67 3.23 -23.98
C MET A 180 -5.56 4.75 -23.92
N ALA A 181 -5.56 5.44 -25.06
CA ALA A 181 -5.53 6.91 -25.11
C ALA A 181 -6.79 7.53 -24.49
N ILE A 182 -7.97 6.98 -24.80
CA ILE A 182 -9.25 7.42 -24.22
C ILE A 182 -9.28 7.14 -22.71
N ASN A 183 -8.82 5.97 -22.28
CA ASN A 183 -8.70 5.63 -20.85
C ASN A 183 -7.80 6.62 -20.12
N TRP A 184 -6.61 6.89 -20.66
CA TRP A 184 -5.65 7.81 -20.06
C TRP A 184 -6.20 9.23 -19.97
N TRP A 185 -6.81 9.73 -21.04
CA TRP A 185 -7.46 11.04 -21.04
C TRP A 185 -8.57 11.13 -19.99
N PHE A 186 -9.43 10.11 -19.91
CA PHE A 186 -10.53 10.07 -18.95
C PHE A 186 -10.06 10.04 -17.50
N VAL A 187 -9.05 9.22 -17.18
CA VAL A 187 -8.48 9.15 -15.82
C VAL A 187 -7.98 10.53 -15.38
N ASN A 188 -7.23 11.22 -16.24
CA ASN A 188 -6.71 12.55 -15.93
C ASN A 188 -7.82 13.60 -15.81
N PHE A 189 -8.84 13.53 -16.67
CA PHE A 189 -9.98 14.43 -16.63
C PHE A 189 -10.84 14.26 -15.36
N LYS A 190 -11.04 13.02 -14.91
CA LYS A 190 -11.87 12.68 -13.75
C LYS A 190 -11.15 12.90 -12.41
N LEU A 191 -9.81 12.76 -12.38
CA LEU A 191 -8.98 12.88 -11.18
C LEU A 191 -9.30 14.09 -10.27
N PRO A 192 -9.40 15.34 -10.75
CA PRO A 192 -9.71 16.48 -9.90
C PRO A 192 -11.06 16.36 -9.19
N TYR A 193 -12.07 15.79 -9.85
CA TYR A 193 -13.39 15.57 -9.26
C TYR A 193 -13.39 14.44 -8.21
N ASP A 194 -12.60 13.39 -8.43
CA ASP A 194 -12.40 12.34 -7.44
C ASP A 194 -11.66 12.88 -6.19
N ILE A 195 -10.70 13.80 -6.37
CA ILE A 195 -10.03 14.50 -5.26
C ILE A 195 -11.03 15.39 -4.49
N GLU A 196 -11.85 16.18 -5.18
CA GLU A 196 -12.90 17.00 -4.56
C GLU A 196 -13.89 16.13 -3.76
N ARG A 197 -14.33 15.00 -4.34
CA ARG A 197 -15.19 14.02 -3.67
C ARG A 197 -14.54 13.46 -2.41
N SER A 198 -13.26 13.07 -2.49
CA SER A 198 -12.49 12.55 -1.35
C SER A 198 -12.34 13.58 -0.21
N LYS A 199 -12.11 14.86 -0.56
CA LYS A 199 -12.09 15.96 0.43
C LYS A 199 -13.45 16.14 1.11
N ALA A 200 -14.54 16.09 0.36
CA ALA A 200 -15.89 16.19 0.91
C ALA A 200 -16.25 14.99 1.81
N ASP A 201 -15.80 13.79 1.43
CA ASP A 201 -15.95 12.57 2.24
C ASP A 201 -15.20 12.70 3.57
N THR A 202 -13.93 13.10 3.52
CA THR A 202 -13.09 13.37 4.70
C THR A 202 -13.72 14.42 5.61
N ALA A 203 -14.23 15.52 5.06
CA ALA A 203 -14.90 16.56 5.83
C ALA A 203 -16.18 16.03 6.53
N THR A 204 -16.95 15.18 5.84
CA THR A 204 -18.15 14.54 6.40
C THR A 204 -17.78 13.58 7.54
N THR A 205 -16.76 12.75 7.35
CA THR A 205 -16.22 11.88 8.41
C THR A 205 -15.70 12.69 9.59
N GLY A 206 -15.05 13.84 9.35
CA GLY A 206 -14.58 14.74 10.39
C GLY A 206 -15.71 15.28 11.27
N VAL A 207 -16.81 15.75 10.66
CA VAL A 207 -18.00 16.20 11.42
C VAL A 207 -18.63 15.05 12.22
N LEU A 208 -18.68 13.84 11.65
CA LEU A 208 -19.19 12.67 12.34
C LEU A 208 -18.34 12.29 13.56
N ALA A 209 -17.01 12.23 13.39
CA ALA A 209 -16.09 11.90 14.46
C ALA A 209 -16.12 12.94 15.59
N ASP A 210 -16.17 14.24 15.24
CA ASP A 210 -16.28 15.34 16.20
C ASP A 210 -17.55 15.22 17.04
N THR A 211 -18.71 15.05 16.39
CA THR A 211 -20.00 14.95 17.08
C THR A 211 -20.14 13.69 17.93
N ILE A 212 -19.57 12.55 17.52
CA ILE A 212 -19.54 11.31 18.33
C ILE A 212 -18.60 11.48 19.54
N THR A 213 -17.40 12.04 19.34
CA THR A 213 -16.45 12.29 20.42
C THR A 213 -17.05 13.24 21.46
N ASN A 214 -17.77 14.25 20.99
CA ASN A 214 -18.42 15.25 21.82
C ASN A 214 -19.90 14.96 22.13
N GLN A 215 -20.36 13.70 22.05
CA GLN A 215 -21.79 13.41 22.16
C GLN A 215 -22.42 13.87 23.49
N ILE A 216 -21.65 13.86 24.57
CA ILE A 216 -22.09 14.35 25.88
C ILE A 216 -22.42 15.85 25.78
N ASN A 217 -21.52 16.64 25.19
CA ASN A 217 -21.74 18.08 24.97
C ASN A 217 -22.95 18.32 24.05
N VAL A 218 -23.10 17.54 22.98
CA VAL A 218 -24.27 17.66 22.09
C VAL A 218 -25.58 17.45 22.85
N LYS A 219 -25.64 16.47 23.77
CA LYS A 219 -26.82 16.22 24.61
C LYS A 219 -27.04 17.31 25.66
N LEU A 220 -26.00 17.65 26.42
CA LEU A 220 -26.11 18.62 27.53
C LEU A 220 -26.50 20.03 27.06
N PHE A 221 -26.07 20.43 25.86
CA PHE A 221 -26.39 21.74 25.29
C PHE A 221 -27.56 21.74 24.29
N GLY A 222 -28.34 20.64 24.20
CA GLY A 222 -29.50 20.55 23.29
C GLY A 222 -29.15 20.72 21.80
N GLY A 223 -27.92 20.38 21.41
CA GLY A 223 -27.37 20.67 20.07
C GLY A 223 -27.80 19.72 18.96
N TYR A 224 -28.64 18.72 19.23
CA TYR A 224 -28.96 17.63 18.31
C TYR A 224 -29.43 18.10 16.92
N GLU A 225 -30.47 18.93 16.85
CA GLU A 225 -31.00 19.39 15.56
C GLU A 225 -30.01 20.28 14.79
N ARG A 226 -29.17 21.05 15.50
CA ARG A 226 -28.11 21.87 14.90
C ARG A 226 -27.05 20.98 14.25
N GLU A 227 -26.54 19.99 14.98
CA GLU A 227 -25.52 19.08 14.45
C GLU A 227 -26.07 18.16 13.35
N LYS A 228 -27.31 17.70 13.48
CA LYS A 228 -28.02 16.96 12.42
C LYS A 228 -28.12 17.77 11.13
N LYS A 229 -28.50 19.05 11.21
CA LYS A 229 -28.56 19.95 10.04
C LYS A 229 -27.17 20.24 9.46
N ARG A 230 -26.15 20.40 10.32
CA ARG A 230 -24.75 20.58 9.89
C ARG A 230 -24.25 19.36 9.13
N TYR A 231 -24.49 18.16 9.67
CA TYR A 231 -24.12 16.90 9.02
C TYR A 231 -24.88 16.69 7.72
N SER A 232 -26.18 17.00 7.68
CA SER A 232 -26.98 16.93 6.45
C SER A 232 -26.45 17.83 5.33
N LYS A 233 -25.88 19.00 5.64
CA LYS A 233 -25.25 19.86 4.63
C LYS A 233 -23.98 19.24 4.05
N THR A 234 -23.15 18.61 4.89
CA THR A 234 -21.92 17.95 4.42
C THR A 234 -22.23 16.72 3.58
N THR A 235 -23.21 15.92 3.99
CA THR A 235 -23.64 14.74 3.22
C THR A 235 -24.30 15.13 1.90
N GLU A 236 -25.03 16.24 1.83
CA GLU A 236 -25.62 16.72 0.57
C GLU A 236 -24.57 17.17 -0.44
N LYS A 237 -23.53 17.90 0.01
CA LYS A 237 -22.38 18.25 -0.84
C LYS A 237 -21.68 16.98 -1.36
N LEU A 238 -21.46 16.01 -0.47
CA LEU A 238 -20.87 14.72 -0.82
C LEU A 238 -21.76 13.96 -1.83
N ARG A 239 -23.08 13.98 -1.66
CA ARG A 239 -24.05 13.37 -2.59
C ARG A 239 -23.89 13.93 -3.99
N TYR A 240 -23.85 15.26 -4.15
CA TYR A 240 -23.69 15.93 -5.44
C TYR A 240 -22.38 15.51 -6.15
N LEU A 241 -21.25 15.61 -5.45
CA LEU A 241 -19.94 15.23 -6.01
C LEU A 241 -19.87 13.74 -6.34
N ARG A 242 -20.46 12.90 -5.50
CA ARG A 242 -20.55 11.45 -5.72
C ARG A 242 -21.37 11.15 -6.96
N GLN A 243 -22.56 11.75 -7.09
CA GLN A 243 -23.41 11.60 -8.27
C GLN A 243 -22.70 12.05 -9.55
N LEU A 244 -22.03 13.20 -9.53
CA LEU A 244 -21.25 13.71 -10.66
C LEU A 244 -20.17 12.71 -11.10
N THR A 245 -19.33 12.26 -10.15
CA THR A 245 -18.25 11.30 -10.43
C THR A 245 -18.77 9.93 -10.87
N TRP A 246 -19.95 9.51 -10.39
CA TRP A 246 -20.63 8.30 -10.85
C TRP A 246 -21.17 8.42 -12.27
N TYR A 247 -21.78 9.55 -12.62
CA TYR A 247 -22.24 9.81 -14.00
C TYR A 247 -21.08 9.89 -14.98
N MET A 248 -19.96 10.52 -14.59
CA MET A 248 -18.73 10.47 -15.38
C MET A 248 -18.26 9.03 -15.60
N GLY A 249 -18.21 8.22 -14.54
CA GLY A 249 -17.86 6.81 -14.63
C GLY A 249 -18.81 6.01 -15.53
N SER A 250 -20.12 6.22 -15.41
CA SER A 250 -21.13 5.55 -16.24
C SER A 250 -21.02 5.95 -17.72
N THR A 251 -20.77 7.23 -18.00
CA THR A 251 -20.52 7.72 -19.36
C THR A 251 -19.29 7.06 -19.96
N PHE A 252 -18.24 6.91 -19.16
CA PHE A 252 -17.02 6.23 -19.59
C PHE A 252 -17.24 4.74 -19.87
N PHE A 253 -17.98 4.03 -19.00
CA PHE A 253 -18.38 2.65 -19.27
C PHE A 253 -19.18 2.53 -20.57
N ALA A 254 -20.06 3.49 -20.88
CA ALA A 254 -20.80 3.50 -22.15
C ALA A 254 -19.86 3.69 -23.36
N VAL A 255 -18.88 4.60 -23.26
CA VAL A 255 -17.86 4.80 -24.32
C VAL A 255 -16.99 3.55 -24.50
N GLN A 256 -16.52 2.94 -23.41
CA GLN A 256 -15.77 1.68 -23.48
C GLN A 256 -16.62 0.56 -24.11
N GLY A 257 -17.89 0.43 -23.73
CA GLY A 257 -18.82 -0.53 -24.33
C GLY A 257 -19.02 -0.30 -25.83
N LEU A 258 -19.13 0.95 -26.27
CA LEU A 258 -19.21 1.28 -27.69
C LEU A 258 -17.92 0.90 -28.44
N LEU A 259 -16.74 1.22 -27.88
CA LEU A 259 -15.46 0.84 -28.48
C LEU A 259 -15.32 -0.67 -28.59
N THR A 260 -15.74 -1.41 -27.56
CA THR A 260 -15.79 -2.87 -27.53
C THR A 260 -16.66 -3.42 -28.66
N LEU A 261 -17.88 -2.88 -28.82
CA LEU A 261 -18.79 -3.27 -29.90
C LEU A 261 -18.17 -2.99 -31.27
N VAL A 262 -17.54 -1.83 -31.46
CA VAL A 262 -16.86 -1.47 -32.72
C VAL A 262 -15.73 -2.44 -33.04
N LEU A 263 -14.92 -2.85 -32.04
CA LEU A 263 -13.87 -3.85 -32.25
C LEU A 263 -14.47 -5.19 -32.65
N GLU A 264 -15.42 -5.70 -31.89
CA GLU A 264 -16.02 -7.01 -32.08
C GLU A 264 -16.65 -7.12 -33.48
N ILE A 265 -17.54 -6.19 -33.81
CA ILE A 265 -18.20 -6.15 -35.11
C ILE A 265 -17.18 -5.86 -36.23
N GLY A 266 -16.22 -4.97 -36.01
CA GLY A 266 -15.18 -4.63 -36.98
C GLY A 266 -14.30 -5.81 -37.35
N LEU A 267 -13.84 -6.59 -36.36
CA LEU A 267 -13.05 -7.80 -36.59
C LEU A 267 -13.87 -8.91 -37.27
N LEU A 268 -15.16 -9.05 -36.94
CA LEU A 268 -16.04 -9.99 -37.63
C LEU A 268 -16.28 -9.60 -39.10
N PHE A 269 -16.48 -8.32 -39.41
CA PHE A 269 -16.58 -7.84 -40.79
C PHE A 269 -15.29 -8.06 -41.58
N LEU A 270 -14.13 -7.81 -40.98
CA LEU A 270 -12.83 -8.12 -41.57
C LEU A 270 -12.68 -9.63 -41.80
N GLY A 271 -13.05 -10.45 -40.82
CA GLY A 271 -13.08 -11.91 -40.94
C GLY A 271 -13.97 -12.38 -42.08
N LEU A 272 -15.17 -11.82 -42.22
CA LEU A 272 -16.11 -12.09 -43.31
C LEU A 272 -15.54 -11.75 -44.68
N TYR A 273 -14.87 -10.60 -44.79
CA TYR A 273 -14.19 -10.20 -46.01
C TYR A 273 -13.11 -11.22 -46.42
N PHE A 274 -12.29 -11.69 -45.48
CA PHE A 274 -11.25 -12.68 -45.77
C PHE A 274 -11.79 -14.09 -45.99
N TRP A 275 -12.89 -14.45 -45.33
CA TRP A 275 -13.61 -15.70 -45.57
C TRP A 275 -14.15 -15.74 -47.00
N LYS A 276 -14.74 -14.64 -47.48
CA LYS A 276 -15.16 -14.50 -48.89
C LYS A 276 -14.01 -14.69 -49.88
N LEU A 277 -12.79 -14.30 -49.50
CA LEU A 277 -11.57 -14.51 -50.30
C LEU A 277 -10.99 -15.93 -50.17
N GLY A 278 -11.63 -16.83 -49.42
CA GLY A 278 -11.16 -18.20 -49.18
C GLY A 278 -9.95 -18.32 -48.26
N LYS A 279 -9.57 -17.25 -47.56
CA LYS A 279 -8.38 -17.24 -46.66
C LYS A 279 -8.70 -17.69 -45.23
N PHE A 280 -9.97 -17.62 -44.85
CA PHE A 280 -10.44 -17.84 -43.48
C PHE A 280 -11.47 -18.97 -43.45
N THR A 281 -11.51 -19.71 -42.34
CA THR A 281 -12.41 -20.83 -42.08
C THR A 281 -13.39 -20.51 -40.96
N VAL A 282 -14.33 -21.42 -40.66
CA VAL A 282 -15.29 -21.25 -39.55
C VAL A 282 -14.57 -21.13 -38.21
N GLY A 283 -13.52 -21.93 -37.98
CA GLY A 283 -12.71 -21.86 -36.79
C GLY A 283 -11.94 -20.55 -36.62
N ASP A 284 -11.62 -19.83 -37.71
CA ASP A 284 -11.01 -18.50 -37.59
C ASP A 284 -11.96 -17.49 -36.93
N PHE A 285 -13.28 -17.61 -37.12
CA PHE A 285 -14.25 -16.76 -36.40
C PHE A 285 -14.28 -17.08 -34.91
N VAL A 286 -14.16 -18.37 -34.53
CA VAL A 286 -14.04 -18.78 -33.12
C VAL A 286 -12.78 -18.18 -32.51
N LEU A 287 -11.64 -18.27 -33.20
CA LEU A 287 -10.38 -17.68 -32.77
C LEU A 287 -10.50 -16.16 -32.52
N ILE A 288 -11.04 -15.43 -33.50
CA ILE A 288 -11.24 -13.98 -33.41
C ILE A 288 -12.15 -13.65 -32.23
N GLN A 289 -13.26 -14.37 -32.06
CA GLN A 289 -14.19 -14.13 -30.97
C GLN A 289 -13.55 -14.40 -29.61
N SER A 290 -12.86 -15.52 -29.44
CA SER A 290 -12.17 -15.86 -28.19
C SER A 290 -11.12 -14.82 -27.84
N TYR A 291 -10.28 -14.41 -28.79
CA TYR A 291 -9.27 -13.38 -28.58
C TYR A 291 -9.87 -12.01 -28.30
N THR A 292 -10.95 -11.65 -28.97
CA THR A 292 -11.69 -10.42 -28.67
C THR A 292 -12.17 -10.42 -27.23
N ILE A 293 -12.86 -11.47 -26.79
CA ILE A 293 -13.33 -11.61 -25.40
C ILE A 293 -12.16 -11.52 -24.40
N ILE A 294 -11.05 -12.21 -24.65
CA ILE A 294 -9.89 -12.17 -23.76
C ILE A 294 -9.33 -10.74 -23.67
N VAL A 295 -9.09 -10.06 -24.79
CA VAL A 295 -8.56 -8.69 -24.80
C VAL A 295 -9.51 -7.74 -24.07
N LEU A 296 -10.81 -7.86 -24.31
CA LEU A 296 -11.83 -7.03 -23.67
C LEU A 296 -11.80 -7.18 -22.15
N LEU A 297 -11.82 -8.42 -21.64
CA LEU A 297 -11.77 -8.68 -20.21
C LEU A 297 -10.49 -8.15 -19.55
N ARG A 298 -9.34 -8.16 -20.25
CA ARG A 298 -8.08 -7.65 -19.71
C ARG A 298 -8.01 -6.13 -19.71
N LEU A 299 -8.58 -5.47 -20.71
CA LEU A 299 -8.50 -4.02 -20.87
C LEU A 299 -9.59 -3.25 -20.12
N TRP A 300 -10.74 -3.89 -19.85
CA TRP A 300 -11.89 -3.23 -19.20
C TRP A 300 -11.53 -2.53 -17.88
N ASP A 301 -10.66 -3.16 -17.07
CA ASP A 301 -10.33 -2.68 -15.73
C ASP A 301 -9.06 -1.83 -15.62
N VAL A 302 -8.38 -1.54 -16.73
CA VAL A 302 -7.08 -0.86 -16.72
C VAL A 302 -7.12 0.49 -16.01
N GLY A 303 -8.13 1.31 -16.29
CA GLY A 303 -8.29 2.60 -15.63
C GLY A 303 -8.41 2.47 -14.10
N ARG A 304 -9.15 1.47 -13.61
CA ARG A 304 -9.29 1.19 -12.17
C ARG A 304 -7.99 0.69 -11.56
N ILE A 305 -7.29 -0.21 -12.24
CA ILE A 305 -5.99 -0.73 -11.78
C ILE A 305 -4.99 0.42 -11.60
N ILE A 306 -4.90 1.33 -12.58
CA ILE A 306 -4.01 2.49 -12.51
C ILE A 306 -4.40 3.40 -11.34
N GLN A 307 -5.69 3.73 -11.19
CA GLN A 307 -6.18 4.56 -10.08
C GLN A 307 -5.75 3.97 -8.73
N HIS A 308 -5.99 2.68 -8.53
CA HIS A 308 -5.65 2.05 -7.26
C HIS A 308 -4.14 1.99 -7.02
N ILE A 309 -3.31 1.79 -8.04
CA ILE A 309 -1.85 1.87 -7.89
C ILE A 309 -1.45 3.25 -7.35
N TYR A 310 -2.07 4.34 -7.83
CA TYR A 310 -1.83 5.67 -7.28
C TYR A 310 -2.31 5.81 -5.84
N GLU A 311 -3.46 5.22 -5.48
CA GLU A 311 -3.99 5.19 -4.11
C GLU A 311 -3.04 4.44 -3.17
N ASP A 312 -2.66 3.20 -3.52
CA ASP A 312 -1.76 2.34 -2.74
C ASP A 312 -0.39 3.03 -2.53
N LEU A 313 0.18 3.61 -3.60
CA LEU A 313 1.42 4.39 -3.49
C LEU A 313 1.24 5.64 -2.62
N SER A 314 0.09 6.31 -2.69
CA SER A 314 -0.19 7.47 -1.84
C SER A 314 -0.30 7.09 -0.37
N GLU A 315 -0.96 5.97 -0.05
CA GLU A 315 -1.07 5.48 1.32
C GLU A 315 0.29 5.04 1.87
N ALA A 316 1.11 4.38 1.07
CA ALA A 316 2.46 3.96 1.45
C ALA A 316 3.42 5.15 1.72
N ARG A 317 3.20 6.28 1.06
CA ARG A 317 4.03 7.49 1.28
C ARG A 317 3.95 8.00 2.72
N GLU A 318 2.81 7.86 3.41
CA GLU A 318 2.65 8.37 4.78
C GLU A 318 3.65 7.74 5.76
N MET A 319 3.95 6.45 5.60
CA MET A 319 4.98 5.77 6.40
C MET A 319 6.39 5.99 5.83
N THR A 320 6.52 6.13 4.51
CA THR A 320 7.81 6.47 3.87
C THR A 320 8.33 7.82 4.35
N GLU A 321 7.46 8.82 4.54
CA GLU A 321 7.83 10.12 5.11
C GLU A 321 8.38 9.97 6.54
N ILE A 322 7.81 9.08 7.34
CA ILE A 322 8.33 8.75 8.68
C ILE A 322 9.73 8.13 8.55
N PHE A 323 9.94 7.19 7.61
CA PHE A 323 11.27 6.59 7.36
C PHE A 323 12.37 7.59 7.00
N LEU A 324 11.99 8.77 6.52
CA LEU A 324 12.93 9.85 6.14
C LEU A 324 13.09 10.90 7.23
N THR A 325 12.33 10.78 8.33
CA THR A 325 12.44 11.69 9.46
C THR A 325 13.64 11.29 10.30
N GLU A 326 14.60 12.19 10.49
CA GLU A 326 15.77 11.92 11.32
C GLU A 326 15.36 11.67 12.78
N TYR A 327 16.11 10.82 13.47
CA TYR A 327 15.90 10.62 14.91
C TYR A 327 16.38 11.86 15.66
N GLU A 328 15.50 12.48 16.44
CA GLU A 328 15.83 13.70 17.19
C GLU A 328 16.96 13.49 18.22
N ILE A 329 17.01 12.32 18.84
CA ILE A 329 17.97 11.99 19.89
C ILE A 329 18.70 10.72 19.49
N THR A 330 19.99 10.85 19.20
CA THR A 330 20.86 9.73 18.84
C THR A 330 22.06 9.64 19.76
N ASP A 331 22.63 8.43 19.85
CA ASP A 331 23.92 8.23 20.48
C ASP A 331 25.03 8.92 19.66
N PRO A 332 25.98 9.63 20.30
CA PRO A 332 27.13 10.16 19.60
C PRO A 332 28.03 9.02 19.07
N LEU A 333 28.78 9.27 18.00
CA LEU A 333 29.62 8.25 17.32
C LEU A 333 30.57 7.49 18.25
N ASN A 334 31.06 8.14 19.31
CA ASN A 334 31.99 7.57 20.30
C ASN A 334 31.35 7.42 21.70
N ALA A 335 30.03 7.21 21.76
CA ALA A 335 29.30 7.03 23.01
C ALA A 335 29.87 5.85 23.82
N LYS A 336 30.19 6.10 25.10
CA LYS A 336 30.58 5.04 26.05
C LYS A 336 29.36 4.55 26.82
N LYS A 337 29.42 3.34 27.37
CA LYS A 337 28.41 2.91 28.36
C LYS A 337 28.60 3.72 29.64
N LEU A 338 27.50 4.27 30.16
CA LEU A 338 27.47 4.91 31.47
C LEU A 338 27.89 3.90 32.54
N LYS A 339 28.82 4.28 33.40
CA LYS A 339 29.24 3.47 34.56
C LYS A 339 28.86 4.21 35.83
N VAL A 340 27.82 3.75 36.51
CA VAL A 340 27.39 4.35 37.78
C VAL A 340 28.03 3.57 38.93
N THR A 341 28.62 4.32 39.85
CA THR A 341 29.32 3.84 41.05
C THR A 341 28.64 4.34 42.31
N ASN A 342 28.38 5.64 42.41
CA ASN A 342 27.81 6.29 43.59
C ASN A 342 26.42 6.88 43.31
N GLY A 343 26.13 7.28 42.07
CA GLY A 343 24.85 7.86 41.67
C GLY A 343 24.70 9.34 42.00
N GLN A 344 25.81 10.10 42.01
CA GLN A 344 25.76 11.56 42.12
C GLN A 344 25.18 12.16 40.83
N ILE A 345 24.29 13.14 40.95
CA ILE A 345 23.66 13.82 39.80
C ILE A 345 23.95 15.32 39.86
N GLU A 346 24.44 15.88 38.77
CA GLU A 346 24.79 17.31 38.67
C GLU A 346 24.12 17.94 37.45
N PHE A 347 23.37 19.01 37.68
CA PHE A 347 22.89 19.94 36.65
C PHE A 347 23.78 21.18 36.75
N ASN A 348 24.51 21.50 35.67
CA ASN A 348 25.40 22.65 35.60
C ASN A 348 24.92 23.62 34.52
N ASP A 349 24.48 24.80 34.93
CA ASP A 349 24.00 25.89 34.08
C ASP A 349 22.98 25.46 33.02
N VAL A 350 22.05 24.59 33.41
CA VAL A 350 21.11 23.96 32.48
C VAL A 350 20.05 24.97 32.03
N SER A 351 19.96 25.17 30.72
CA SER A 351 18.89 25.96 30.09
C SER A 351 18.14 25.09 29.08
N PHE A 352 16.80 25.18 29.10
CA PHE A 352 15.92 24.37 28.26
C PHE A 352 14.62 25.08 27.91
N TYR A 353 14.18 24.90 26.66
CA TYR A 353 12.88 25.33 26.14
C TYR A 353 12.29 24.24 25.24
N TYR A 354 10.99 23.96 25.37
CA TYR A 354 10.31 23.01 24.46
C TYR A 354 10.17 23.58 23.04
N HIS A 355 9.93 24.88 22.94
CA HIS A 355 9.79 25.64 21.70
C HIS A 355 10.47 26.99 21.91
N SER A 356 10.99 27.60 20.84
CA SER A 356 11.81 28.83 20.86
C SER A 356 11.15 30.07 21.50
N THR A 357 9.90 29.97 21.95
CA THR A 357 9.10 31.08 22.45
C THR A 357 9.18 31.30 23.96
N ARG A 358 9.52 30.29 24.79
CA ARG A 358 9.64 30.48 26.25
C ARG A 358 10.59 29.49 26.95
N PRO A 359 11.61 29.98 27.70
CA PRO A 359 12.47 29.12 28.52
C PRO A 359 11.70 28.52 29.70
N ILE A 360 11.87 27.21 29.90
CA ILE A 360 11.32 26.45 31.04
C ILE A 360 12.34 26.42 32.18
N LEU A 361 13.62 26.18 31.85
CA LEU A 361 14.76 26.27 32.76
C LEU A 361 15.75 27.30 32.20
N LYS A 362 16.35 28.10 33.08
CA LYS A 362 17.36 29.10 32.74
C LYS A 362 18.47 29.07 33.78
N ASN A 363 19.70 28.73 33.37
CA ASN A 363 20.88 28.62 34.22
C ASN A 363 20.63 27.79 35.50
N PHE A 364 19.92 26.67 35.34
CA PHE A 364 19.51 25.82 36.45
C PHE A 364 20.70 25.00 36.96
N ASN A 365 20.99 25.12 38.26
CA ASN A 365 22.07 24.42 38.93
C ASN A 365 21.51 23.57 40.08
N LEU A 366 21.87 22.28 40.13
CA LEU A 366 21.44 21.34 41.17
C LEU A 366 22.48 20.24 41.32
N ASN A 367 22.91 19.97 42.56
CA ASN A 367 23.77 18.84 42.88
C ASN A 367 23.05 17.92 43.87
N ILE A 368 22.88 16.65 43.51
CA ILE A 368 22.26 15.62 44.33
C ILE A 368 23.35 14.62 44.72
N LYS A 369 23.63 14.50 46.01
CA LYS A 369 24.66 13.60 46.54
C LYS A 369 24.21 12.14 46.42
N PRO A 370 25.16 11.19 46.39
CA PRO A 370 24.86 9.76 46.49
C PRO A 370 23.89 9.46 47.65
N LEU A 371 22.86 8.64 47.38
CA LEU A 371 21.84 8.22 48.34
C LEU A 371 20.94 9.33 48.91
N GLU A 372 21.10 10.58 48.44
CA GLU A 372 20.27 11.70 48.88
C GLU A 372 18.84 11.58 48.35
N LYS A 373 17.86 11.89 49.21
CA LYS A 373 16.43 11.92 48.85
C LYS A 373 16.01 13.37 48.68
N VAL A 374 15.73 13.76 47.44
CA VAL A 374 15.37 15.14 47.09
C VAL A 374 13.91 15.21 46.67
N ALA A 375 13.20 16.24 47.14
CA ALA A 375 11.84 16.55 46.72
C ALA A 375 11.84 17.86 45.91
N LEU A 376 11.31 17.81 44.68
CA LEU A 376 11.12 18.99 43.84
C LEU A 376 9.74 19.60 44.13
N VAL A 377 9.70 20.80 44.71
CA VAL A 377 8.46 21.50 45.10
C VAL A 377 8.32 22.81 44.32
N GLY A 378 7.10 23.16 43.93
CA GLY A 378 6.81 24.41 43.24
C GLY A 378 5.44 24.40 42.54
N PRO A 379 4.97 25.55 42.03
CA PRO A 379 3.67 25.65 41.37
C PRO A 379 3.61 24.80 40.09
N SER A 380 2.39 24.55 39.59
CA SER A 380 2.21 23.88 38.29
C SER A 380 2.92 24.67 37.18
N GLY A 381 3.57 23.96 36.25
CA GLY A 381 4.35 24.58 35.18
C GLY A 381 5.75 25.07 35.58
N ALA A 382 6.19 24.94 36.83
CA ALA A 382 7.53 25.34 37.29
C ALA A 382 8.70 24.48 36.76
N GLY A 383 8.49 23.61 35.77
CA GLY A 383 9.55 22.78 35.17
C GLY A 383 9.93 21.50 35.93
N LYS A 384 9.23 21.14 37.01
CA LYS A 384 9.53 19.93 37.83
C LYS A 384 9.60 18.64 37.00
N SER A 385 8.56 18.36 36.20
CA SER A 385 8.53 17.18 35.32
C SER A 385 9.56 17.28 34.19
N THR A 386 9.92 18.50 33.79
CA THR A 386 10.95 18.74 32.77
C THR A 386 12.33 18.34 33.29
N ILE A 387 12.69 18.65 34.54
CA ILE A 387 13.95 18.20 35.16
C ILE A 387 14.11 16.68 35.06
N VAL A 388 13.05 15.92 35.39
CA VAL A 388 13.04 14.45 35.31
C VAL A 388 13.21 13.98 33.85
N LYS A 389 12.49 14.60 32.90
CA LYS A 389 12.60 14.27 31.47
C LYS A 389 14.00 14.54 30.92
N LEU A 390 14.66 15.61 31.35
CA LEU A 390 16.01 15.96 30.91
C LEU A 390 17.07 15.03 31.52
N LEU A 391 16.91 14.62 32.79
CA LEU A 391 17.78 13.62 33.42
C LEU A 391 17.75 12.27 32.68
N LEU A 392 16.57 11.86 32.23
CA LEU A 392 16.37 10.67 31.40
C LEU A 392 16.75 10.89 29.94
N ARG A 393 17.24 12.07 29.56
CA ARG A 393 17.56 12.49 28.20
C ARG A 393 16.43 12.19 27.20
N LEU A 394 15.19 12.43 27.62
CA LEU A 394 14.01 12.36 26.74
C LEU A 394 13.91 13.58 25.81
N HIS A 395 14.67 14.64 26.14
CA HIS A 395 14.98 15.80 25.31
C HIS A 395 16.46 16.14 25.49
N ASP A 396 17.11 16.66 24.46
CA ASP A 396 18.46 17.24 24.59
C ASP A 396 18.39 18.67 25.16
N LEU A 397 19.48 19.08 25.81
CA LEU A 397 19.62 20.40 26.42
C LEU A 397 19.85 21.47 25.35
N SER A 398 19.41 22.71 25.63
CA SER A 398 19.77 23.86 24.82
C SER A 398 21.15 24.39 25.19
N GLU A 399 21.42 24.52 26.49
CA GLU A 399 22.73 24.91 27.04
C GLU A 399 22.98 24.20 28.38
N GLY A 400 24.25 24.18 28.80
CA GLY A 400 24.69 23.51 30.03
C GLY A 400 24.91 22.01 29.85
N GLU A 401 25.06 21.31 30.97
CA GLU A 401 25.27 19.86 30.98
C GLU A 401 24.64 19.19 32.21
N ILE A 402 24.21 17.95 32.03
CA ILE A 402 23.78 17.06 33.11
C ILE A 402 24.78 15.91 33.20
N LYS A 403 25.26 15.61 34.42
CA LYS A 403 26.23 14.54 34.69
C LYS A 403 25.67 13.54 35.69
N ILE A 404 26.07 12.28 35.51
CA ILE A 404 25.91 11.21 36.52
C ILE A 404 27.31 10.69 36.84
N ASP A 405 27.72 10.74 38.11
CA ASP A 405 29.09 10.43 38.56
C ASP A 405 30.18 11.09 37.69
N GLY A 406 29.99 12.38 37.39
CA GLY A 406 30.90 13.17 36.57
C GLY A 406 30.85 12.88 35.05
N GLN A 407 30.08 11.89 34.60
CA GLN A 407 29.93 11.55 33.17
C GLN A 407 28.75 12.31 32.55
N PRO A 408 28.97 13.15 31.51
CA PRO A 408 27.89 13.84 30.81
C PRO A 408 26.93 12.86 30.13
N ILE A 409 25.64 13.00 30.39
CA ILE A 409 24.61 12.07 29.87
C ILE A 409 24.47 12.13 28.34
N ASN A 410 24.92 13.22 27.71
CA ASN A 410 24.94 13.37 26.25
C ASN A 410 26.16 12.70 25.57
N LYS A 411 27.12 12.18 26.34
CA LYS A 411 28.33 11.47 25.84
C LYS A 411 28.28 9.96 26.07
N VAL A 412 27.21 9.46 26.66
CA VAL A 412 26.99 8.02 26.91
C VAL A 412 25.87 7.48 26.02
N THR A 413 25.78 6.16 25.91
CA THR A 413 24.68 5.52 25.15
C THR A 413 23.36 5.67 25.92
N LEU A 414 22.28 6.04 25.23
CA LEU A 414 20.94 6.19 25.82
C LEU A 414 20.48 4.93 26.56
N ASN A 415 20.71 3.76 25.97
CA ASN A 415 20.36 2.50 26.59
C ASN A 415 21.08 2.28 27.94
N SER A 416 22.35 2.67 28.07
CA SER A 416 23.07 2.55 29.35
C SER A 416 22.54 3.51 30.42
N LEU A 417 22.09 4.71 30.01
CA LEU A 417 21.43 5.66 30.90
C LEU A 417 20.09 5.10 31.41
N TRP A 418 19.22 4.63 30.51
CA TRP A 418 17.91 4.10 30.87
C TRP A 418 17.95 2.82 31.70
N ASN A 419 18.95 1.96 31.50
CA ASN A 419 19.14 0.78 32.35
C ASN A 419 19.57 1.10 33.78
N THR A 420 19.99 2.35 34.05
CA THR A 420 20.49 2.75 35.37
C THR A 420 19.51 3.61 36.16
N VAL A 421 18.45 4.11 35.51
CA VAL A 421 17.47 5.02 36.13
C VAL A 421 16.07 4.41 36.02
N SER A 422 15.35 4.33 37.13
CA SER A 422 13.95 3.93 37.15
C SER A 422 13.03 5.13 37.33
N LEU A 423 11.94 5.18 36.55
CA LEU A 423 10.90 6.21 36.65
C LEU A 423 9.57 5.58 37.03
N VAL A 424 8.92 6.13 38.06
CA VAL A 424 7.52 5.84 38.37
C VAL A 424 6.70 7.06 37.93
N PRO A 425 5.92 6.96 36.83
CA PRO A 425 5.12 8.08 36.35
C PRO A 425 3.92 8.35 37.28
N GLN A 426 3.34 9.55 37.17
CA GLN A 426 2.13 9.93 37.91
C GLN A 426 0.95 9.00 37.60
N ASP A 427 0.75 8.72 36.30
CA ASP A 427 -0.28 7.79 35.80
C ASP A 427 0.42 6.58 35.16
N PRO A 428 0.60 5.46 35.89
CA PRO A 428 1.24 4.27 35.34
C PRO A 428 0.34 3.60 34.30
N ILE A 429 0.90 3.40 33.11
CA ILE A 429 0.26 2.65 32.03
C ILE A 429 0.87 1.25 32.01
N LEU A 430 0.02 0.23 32.14
CA LEU A 430 0.45 -1.17 32.04
C LEU A 430 0.24 -1.68 30.63
N PHE A 431 1.14 -2.56 30.18
CA PHE A 431 0.88 -3.34 28.98
C PHE A 431 -0.31 -4.26 29.22
N HIS A 432 -1.08 -4.52 28.16
CA HIS A 432 -2.11 -5.56 28.18
C HIS A 432 -1.47 -6.96 28.17
N ARG A 433 -0.86 -7.33 29.29
CA ARG A 433 -0.14 -8.58 29.57
C ARG A 433 -0.42 -9.02 31.00
N SER A 434 0.19 -10.12 31.47
CA SER A 434 0.05 -10.50 32.88
C SER A 434 0.69 -9.47 33.80
N LEU A 435 0.29 -9.47 35.08
CA LEU A 435 0.95 -8.63 36.09
C LEU A 435 2.41 -9.03 36.26
N ALA A 436 2.73 -10.33 36.20
CA ALA A 436 4.09 -10.84 36.27
C ALA A 436 4.95 -10.23 35.14
N ASP A 437 4.47 -10.23 33.89
CA ASP A 437 5.19 -9.66 32.75
C ASP A 437 5.39 -8.14 32.86
N ASN A 438 4.44 -7.43 33.47
CA ASN A 438 4.55 -5.99 33.69
C ASN A 438 5.59 -5.67 34.77
N ILE A 439 5.63 -6.48 35.85
CA ILE A 439 6.59 -6.31 36.95
C ILE A 439 8.01 -6.68 36.49
N SER A 440 8.16 -7.80 35.75
CA SER A 440 9.45 -8.24 35.22
C SER A 440 9.90 -7.47 33.98
N TYR A 441 9.12 -6.52 33.46
CA TYR A 441 9.48 -5.80 32.22
C TYR A 441 10.89 -5.17 32.23
N GLY A 442 11.30 -4.62 33.38
CA GLY A 442 12.65 -4.04 33.55
C GLY A 442 13.78 -5.07 33.68
N HIS A 443 13.44 -6.31 34.03
CA HIS A 443 14.38 -7.43 34.13
C HIS A 443 13.64 -8.77 33.88
N PRO A 444 13.43 -9.14 32.61
CA PRO A 444 12.49 -10.19 32.19
C PRO A 444 12.73 -11.56 32.81
#